data_AF-A0A9E0BER4-F1
#
_entry.id   AF-A0A9E0BER4-F1
#
_cell.length_a   1.000
_cell.length_b   1.000
_cell.length_c   1.000
_cell.angle_alpha   90.00
_cell.angle_beta   90.00
_cell.angle_gamma   90.00
#
_symmetry.space_group_name_H-M   'P 1'
#
loop_
_entity.id
_entity.type
_entity.pdbx_description
1 polymer ?
#
loop_
_entity_poly.entity_id
_entity_poly.type
_entity_poly.pdbx_seq_one_letter_code
_entity_poly.pdbx_strand_id
1 'polypeptide(L)'
;LTKEQYRILEKCTSVMKDKLNHYGRSNEKFGLIHADLHFYNVINNNGVNQIIDFDDSGYGFYMYDMGCALVTYSRNLTKLEGAWVRGYEKVRKLSDEDKKFIPMFVLLRRITRLAWLATHSDSDTAKTVDDEYLDVTIDMAKEWLKANTRVAVITGAAGGIGYGIAKKFLESCK
;
A
#
# COMPACT_ATOMS: atom_id res chain seq x y z
N LEU A 1 8.53 14.19 -11.81
CA LEU A 1 9.13 12.83 -11.90
C LEU A 1 10.28 12.86 -12.89
N THR A 2 11.44 12.32 -12.53
CA THR A 2 12.53 12.05 -13.48
C THR A 2 12.20 10.84 -14.36
N LYS A 3 12.90 10.69 -15.50
CA LYS A 3 12.74 9.52 -16.40
C LYS A 3 13.04 8.20 -15.69
N GLU A 4 13.97 8.19 -14.75
CA GLU A 4 14.30 7.01 -13.95
C GLU A 4 13.19 6.67 -12.97
N GLN A 5 12.69 7.66 -12.22
CA GLN A 5 11.56 7.48 -11.28
C GLN A 5 10.32 6.93 -12.01
N TYR A 6 10.01 7.46 -13.19
CA TYR A 6 8.90 6.95 -14.02
C TYR A 6 9.08 5.47 -14.36
N ARG A 7 10.26 5.05 -14.83
CA ARG A 7 10.55 3.64 -15.17
C ARG A 7 10.43 2.70 -13.97
N ILE A 8 10.83 3.16 -12.78
CA ILE A 8 10.68 2.38 -11.54
C ILE A 8 9.19 2.14 -11.25
N LEU A 9 8.38 3.20 -11.30
CA LEU A 9 6.95 3.11 -11.05
C LEU A 9 6.24 2.26 -12.10
N GLU A 10 6.57 2.43 -13.39
CA GLU A 10 6.03 1.62 -14.49
C GLU A 10 6.36 0.12 -14.34
N LYS A 11 7.61 -0.21 -13.99
CA LYS A 11 7.99 -1.60 -13.71
C LYS A 11 7.25 -2.14 -12.49
N CYS A 12 7.11 -1.33 -11.45
CA CYS A 12 6.41 -1.70 -10.23
C CYS A 12 4.94 -2.03 -10.49
N THR A 13 4.22 -1.16 -11.19
CA THR A 13 2.80 -1.37 -11.53
C THR A 13 2.59 -2.55 -12.47
N SER A 14 3.52 -2.79 -13.42
CA SER A 14 3.50 -3.99 -14.26
C SER A 14 3.59 -5.28 -13.42
N VAL A 15 4.54 -5.36 -12.49
CA VAL A 15 4.70 -6.56 -11.63
C VAL A 15 3.51 -6.70 -10.66
N MET A 16 2.98 -5.59 -10.14
CA MET A 16 1.77 -5.60 -9.31
C MET A 16 0.56 -6.15 -10.06
N LYS A 17 0.41 -5.82 -11.35
CA LYS A 17 -0.67 -6.34 -12.18
C LYS A 17 -0.64 -7.87 -12.24
N ASP A 18 0.52 -8.46 -12.48
CA ASP A 18 0.69 -9.92 -12.50
C ASP A 18 0.40 -10.54 -11.12
N LYS A 19 0.88 -9.90 -10.06
CA LYS A 19 0.64 -10.33 -8.66
C LYS A 19 -0.85 -10.26 -8.29
N LEU A 20 -1.57 -9.22 -8.72
CA LEU A 20 -3.02 -9.08 -8.51
C LEU A 20 -3.83 -10.13 -9.29
N ASN A 21 -3.40 -10.43 -10.52
CA ASN A 21 -4.01 -11.50 -11.32
C ASN A 21 -3.85 -12.86 -10.61
N HIS A 22 -2.69 -13.13 -10.01
CA HIS A 22 -2.45 -14.33 -9.22
C HIS A 22 -3.25 -14.34 -7.91
N TYR A 23 -3.31 -13.21 -7.19
CA TYR A 23 -4.05 -13.07 -5.94
C TYR A 23 -5.54 -13.38 -6.11
N GLY A 24 -6.10 -13.07 -7.28
CA GLY A 24 -7.42 -13.51 -7.71
C GLY A 24 -8.58 -12.70 -7.10
N ARG A 25 -9.73 -12.74 -7.78
CA ARG A 25 -10.93 -11.95 -7.43
C ARG A 25 -12.05 -12.81 -6.84
N SER A 26 -11.72 -13.65 -5.86
CA SER A 26 -12.74 -14.42 -5.16
C SER A 26 -13.64 -13.50 -4.30
N ASN A 27 -14.80 -13.97 -3.89
CA ASN A 27 -15.74 -13.19 -3.05
C ASN A 27 -15.12 -12.80 -1.70
N GLU A 28 -14.09 -13.52 -1.26
CA GLU A 28 -13.32 -13.23 -0.05
C GLU A 28 -12.30 -12.11 -0.25
N LYS A 29 -11.92 -11.79 -1.50
CA LYS A 29 -10.84 -10.84 -1.79
C LYS A 29 -11.31 -9.59 -2.53
N PHE A 30 -12.42 -9.67 -3.24
CA PHE A 30 -12.90 -8.64 -4.15
C PHE A 30 -14.40 -8.39 -3.98
N GLY A 31 -14.80 -7.12 -4.05
CA GLY A 31 -16.18 -6.69 -3.89
C GLY A 31 -16.30 -5.16 -3.87
N LEU A 32 -17.42 -4.65 -3.37
CA LEU A 32 -17.59 -3.21 -3.19
C LEU A 32 -16.66 -2.72 -2.07
N ILE A 33 -15.88 -1.69 -2.37
CA ILE A 33 -14.97 -1.00 -1.46
C ILE A 33 -15.23 0.51 -1.51
N HIS A 34 -14.70 1.24 -0.53
CA HIS A 34 -14.77 2.70 -0.50
C HIS A 34 -13.79 3.35 -1.48
N ALA A 35 -12.63 2.72 -1.70
CA ALA A 35 -11.54 3.17 -2.56
C ALA A 35 -10.84 4.49 -2.17
N ASP A 36 -11.33 5.19 -1.15
CA ASP A 36 -10.67 6.37 -0.55
C ASP A 36 -10.82 6.45 0.98
N LEU A 37 -10.74 5.29 1.65
CA LEU A 37 -10.89 5.19 3.10
C LEU A 37 -9.64 5.68 3.86
N HIS A 38 -9.36 6.97 3.83
CA HIS A 38 -8.31 7.59 4.64
C HIS A 38 -8.86 8.28 5.89
N PHE A 39 -7.99 8.59 6.87
CA PHE A 39 -8.42 9.08 8.18
C PHE A 39 -9.26 10.37 8.13
N TYR A 40 -9.04 11.24 7.14
CA TYR A 40 -9.85 12.45 6.96
C TYR A 40 -11.30 12.19 6.50
N ASN A 41 -11.60 10.99 6.00
CA ASN A 41 -12.94 10.54 5.62
C ASN A 41 -13.64 9.76 6.75
N VAL A 42 -13.10 9.86 7.98
CA VAL A 42 -13.67 9.26 9.19
C VAL A 42 -14.01 10.37 10.18
N ILE A 43 -15.30 10.56 10.44
CA ILE A 43 -15.82 11.50 11.43
C ILE A 43 -16.09 10.76 12.73
N ASN A 44 -15.56 11.26 13.84
CA ASN A 44 -15.93 10.76 15.17
C ASN A 44 -17.04 11.62 15.77
N ASN A 45 -18.15 10.98 16.15
CA ASN A 45 -19.22 11.60 16.91
C ASN A 45 -19.42 10.83 18.21
N ASN A 46 -18.98 11.40 19.34
CA ASN A 46 -19.12 10.81 20.68
C ASN A 46 -18.64 9.34 20.77
N GLY A 47 -17.48 9.05 20.17
CA GLY A 47 -16.89 7.70 20.19
C GLY A 47 -17.41 6.77 19.08
N VAL A 48 -18.38 7.21 18.27
CA VAL A 48 -18.84 6.48 17.09
C VAL A 48 -18.13 7.02 15.85
N ASN A 49 -17.37 6.17 15.16
CA ASN A 49 -16.76 6.51 13.89
C ASN A 49 -17.75 6.31 12.75
N GLN A 50 -17.92 7.33 11.92
CA GLN A 50 -18.72 7.32 10.70
C GLN A 50 -17.83 7.59 9.50
N ILE A 51 -18.04 6.83 8.44
CA ILE A 51 -17.30 6.97 7.19
C ILE A 51 -18.12 7.85 6.25
N ILE A 52 -17.46 8.75 5.54
CA ILE A 52 -18.05 9.67 4.56
C ILE A 52 -17.30 9.58 3.23
N ASP A 53 -17.81 10.28 2.21
CA ASP A 53 -17.14 10.46 0.91
C ASP A 53 -17.01 9.17 0.07
N PHE A 54 -18.17 8.64 -0.34
CA PHE A 54 -18.27 7.40 -1.11
C PHE A 54 -18.16 7.62 -2.63
N ASP A 55 -17.75 8.80 -3.11
CA ASP A 55 -17.79 9.14 -4.54
C ASP A 55 -16.83 8.30 -5.39
N ASP A 56 -15.71 7.85 -4.81
CA ASP A 56 -14.75 6.94 -5.44
C ASP A 56 -15.12 5.45 -5.29
N SER A 57 -16.21 5.13 -4.59
CA SER A 57 -16.57 3.75 -4.27
C SER A 57 -16.79 2.92 -5.52
N GLY A 58 -16.34 1.67 -5.46
CA GLY A 58 -16.42 0.78 -6.61
C GLY A 58 -15.98 -0.63 -6.31
N TYR A 59 -15.96 -1.46 -7.35
CA TYR A 59 -15.52 -2.85 -7.24
C TYR A 59 -13.99 -2.93 -7.24
N GLY A 60 -13.43 -3.41 -6.14
CA GLY A 60 -11.99 -3.52 -5.93
C GLY A 60 -11.61 -4.62 -4.95
N PHE A 61 -10.31 -4.79 -4.75
CA PHE A 61 -9.79 -5.70 -3.73
C PHE A 61 -10.00 -5.10 -2.35
N TYR A 62 -10.53 -5.85 -1.38
CA TYR A 62 -10.79 -5.32 -0.03
C TYR A 62 -9.55 -4.75 0.66
N MET A 63 -8.37 -5.30 0.39
CA MET A 63 -7.10 -4.81 0.94
C MET A 63 -6.65 -3.47 0.32
N TYR A 64 -7.29 -3.01 -0.76
CA TYR A 64 -7.03 -1.67 -1.29
C TYR A 64 -7.46 -0.57 -0.30
N ASP A 65 -8.59 -0.74 0.40
CA ASP A 65 -9.03 0.21 1.44
C ASP A 65 -8.04 0.31 2.61
N MET A 66 -7.29 -0.76 2.90
CA MET A 66 -6.15 -0.68 3.84
C MET A 66 -5.06 0.23 3.30
N GLY A 67 -4.73 0.11 2.01
CA GLY A 67 -3.80 1.01 1.34
C GLY A 67 -4.25 2.46 1.47
N CYS A 68 -5.54 2.75 1.30
CA CYS A 68 -6.13 4.07 1.51
C CYS A 68 -5.96 4.55 2.96
N ALA A 69 -6.23 3.69 3.94
CA ALA A 69 -6.12 4.04 5.35
C ALA A 69 -4.69 4.41 5.77
N LEU A 70 -3.68 3.86 5.08
CA LEU A 70 -2.28 4.03 5.42
C LEU A 70 -1.50 4.98 4.49
N VAL A 71 -2.12 5.48 3.42
CA VAL A 71 -1.43 6.20 2.34
C VAL A 71 -0.71 7.47 2.84
N THR A 72 -1.28 8.17 3.82
CA THR A 72 -0.76 9.44 4.35
C THR A 72 0.44 9.25 5.27
N TYR A 73 0.76 8.02 5.68
CA TYR A 73 1.82 7.77 6.65
C TYR A 73 3.09 7.28 5.95
N SER A 74 4.21 7.96 6.20
CA SER A 74 5.53 7.55 5.71
C SER A 74 6.41 6.98 6.84
N ARG A 75 6.03 7.20 8.11
CA ARG A 75 6.75 6.74 9.31
C ARG A 75 5.91 5.69 10.05
N ASN A 76 6.58 4.78 10.75
CA ASN A 76 5.95 3.73 11.57
C ASN A 76 4.99 2.81 10.79
N LEU A 77 5.11 2.70 9.46
CA LEU A 77 4.19 1.93 8.62
C LEU A 77 3.97 0.50 9.13
N THR A 78 5.03 -0.24 9.46
CA THR A 78 4.89 -1.61 10.01
C THR A 78 4.04 -1.67 11.30
N LYS A 79 4.17 -0.66 12.17
CA LYS A 79 3.37 -0.59 13.42
C LYS A 79 1.90 -0.29 13.10
N LEU A 80 1.65 0.60 12.15
CA LEU A 80 0.31 0.99 11.70
C LEU A 80 -0.38 -0.14 10.93
N GLU A 81 0.32 -0.83 10.03
CA GLU A 81 -0.15 -2.04 9.35
C GLU A 81 -0.58 -3.10 10.37
N GLY A 82 0.27 -3.38 11.37
CA GLY A 82 -0.06 -4.32 12.44
C GLY A 82 -1.27 -3.88 13.27
N ALA A 83 -1.43 -2.58 13.53
CA ALA A 83 -2.60 -2.06 14.24
C ALA A 83 -3.88 -2.18 13.41
N TRP A 84 -3.80 -1.87 12.12
CA TRP A 84 -4.92 -2.00 11.18
C TRP A 84 -5.36 -3.47 11.06
N VAL A 85 -4.41 -4.40 10.87
CA VAL A 85 -4.70 -5.84 10.81
C VAL A 85 -5.37 -6.33 12.08
N ARG A 86 -4.87 -5.95 13.27
CA ARG A 86 -5.51 -6.29 14.55
C ARG A 86 -6.92 -5.73 14.69
N GLY A 87 -7.20 -4.57 14.11
CA GLY A 87 -8.54 -4.00 14.08
C GLY A 87 -9.47 -4.76 13.13
N TYR A 88 -9.01 -5.00 11.90
CA TYR A 88 -9.76 -5.69 10.85
C TYR A 88 -10.13 -7.12 11.26
N GLU A 89 -9.17 -7.87 11.83
CA GLU A 89 -9.37 -9.27 12.23
C GLU A 89 -10.34 -9.47 13.40
N LYS A 90 -10.82 -8.41 14.06
CA LYS A 90 -11.94 -8.50 15.02
C LYS A 90 -13.28 -8.78 14.34
N VAL A 91 -13.42 -8.41 13.07
CA VAL A 91 -14.66 -8.57 12.30
C VAL A 91 -14.49 -9.61 11.20
N ARG A 92 -13.32 -9.61 10.53
CA ARG A 92 -13.04 -10.50 9.42
C ARG A 92 -11.60 -10.99 9.42
N LYS A 93 -11.42 -12.32 9.46
CA LYS A 93 -10.10 -12.93 9.41
C LYS A 93 -9.42 -12.70 8.06
N LEU A 94 -8.13 -12.37 8.09
CA LEU A 94 -7.29 -12.26 6.90
C LEU A 94 -6.53 -13.56 6.70
N SER A 95 -6.44 -14.01 5.45
CA SER A 95 -5.56 -15.12 5.09
C SER A 95 -4.09 -14.71 5.19
N ASP A 96 -3.19 -15.69 5.30
CA ASP A 96 -1.75 -15.42 5.27
C ASP A 96 -1.31 -14.79 3.94
N GLU A 97 -2.02 -15.12 2.86
CA GLU A 97 -1.83 -14.48 1.57
C GLU A 97 -2.21 -13.00 1.62
N ASP A 98 -3.39 -12.66 2.14
CA ASP A 98 -3.83 -11.26 2.25
C ASP A 98 -2.79 -10.42 3.01
N LYS A 99 -2.30 -10.95 4.14
CA LYS A 99 -1.27 -10.31 4.97
C LYS A 99 0.04 -10.10 4.21
N LYS A 100 0.45 -11.07 3.39
CA LYS A 100 1.65 -10.97 2.55
C LYS A 100 1.53 -9.88 1.48
N PHE A 101 0.31 -9.61 1.00
CA PHE A 101 0.04 -8.62 -0.02
C PHE A 101 -0.17 -7.19 0.53
N ILE A 102 -0.28 -7.00 1.84
CA ILE A 102 -0.44 -5.68 2.48
C ILE A 102 0.57 -4.63 1.98
N PRO A 103 1.89 -4.88 1.98
CA PRO A 103 2.86 -3.87 1.53
C PRO A 103 2.67 -3.48 0.06
N MET A 104 2.16 -4.40 -0.77
CA MET A 104 1.83 -4.12 -2.16
C MET A 104 0.64 -3.18 -2.27
N PHE A 105 -0.43 -3.39 -1.49
CA PHE A 105 -1.61 -2.51 -1.52
C PHE A 105 -1.32 -1.11 -0.99
N VAL A 106 -0.50 -0.97 0.05
CA VAL A 106 -0.03 0.34 0.53
C VAL A 106 0.75 1.05 -0.57
N LEU A 107 1.72 0.37 -1.19
CA LEU A 107 2.50 0.96 -2.28
C LEU A 107 1.63 1.29 -3.51
N LEU A 108 0.70 0.40 -3.89
CA LEU A 108 -0.22 0.62 -4.98
C LEU A 108 -1.03 1.91 -4.76
N ARG A 109 -1.60 2.12 -3.56
CA ARG A 109 -2.33 3.34 -3.25
C ARG A 109 -1.43 4.58 -3.26
N ARG A 110 -0.17 4.44 -2.82
CA ARG A 110 0.77 5.57 -2.90
C ARG A 110 1.05 5.97 -4.34
N ILE A 111 1.21 5.01 -5.24
CA ILE A 111 1.42 5.23 -6.68
C ILE A 111 0.17 5.87 -7.31
N THR A 112 -1.04 5.38 -7.00
CA THR A 112 -2.26 6.00 -7.55
C THR A 112 -2.44 7.43 -7.04
N ARG A 113 -2.12 7.70 -5.78
CA ARG A 113 -2.12 9.06 -5.22
C ARG A 113 -1.08 9.97 -5.90
N LEU A 114 0.13 9.47 -6.19
CA LEU A 114 1.13 10.23 -6.95
C LEU A 114 0.62 10.61 -8.36
N ALA A 115 -0.03 9.68 -9.04
CA ALA A 115 -0.60 9.95 -10.37
C ALA A 115 -1.68 11.04 -10.32
N TRP A 116 -2.54 11.01 -9.29
CA TRP A 116 -3.55 12.05 -9.06
C TRP A 116 -2.93 13.41 -8.72
N LEU A 117 -1.92 13.44 -7.85
CA LEU A 117 -1.20 14.67 -7.49
C LEU A 117 -0.50 15.31 -8.69
N ALA A 118 0.03 14.49 -9.61
CA ALA A 118 0.68 14.98 -10.83
C ALA A 118 -0.30 15.64 -11.81
N THR A 119 -1.58 15.27 -11.78
CA THR A 119 -2.62 15.87 -12.62
C THR A 119 -3.42 16.98 -11.93
N HIS A 120 -3.26 17.14 -10.61
CA HIS A 120 -3.98 18.11 -9.77
C HIS A 120 -3.02 18.90 -8.87
N SER A 121 -1.88 19.35 -9.43
CA SER A 121 -0.79 20.00 -8.68
C SER A 121 -1.21 21.27 -7.93
N ASP A 122 -2.28 21.94 -8.37
CA ASP A 122 -2.76 23.19 -7.78
C ASP A 122 -3.82 22.97 -6.67
N SER A 123 -4.22 21.72 -6.42
CA SER A 123 -5.22 21.36 -5.41
C SER A 123 -4.71 21.60 -3.97
N ASP A 124 -5.62 21.86 -3.03
CA ASP A 124 -5.26 22.02 -1.62
C ASP A 124 -4.67 20.73 -1.04
N THR A 125 -5.14 19.57 -1.49
CA THR A 125 -4.55 18.27 -1.15
C THR A 125 -3.08 18.20 -1.57
N ALA A 126 -2.72 18.71 -2.75
CA ALA A 126 -1.32 18.74 -3.21
C ALA A 126 -0.42 19.57 -2.30
N LYS A 127 -0.93 20.65 -1.71
CA LYS A 127 -0.21 21.52 -0.78
C LYS A 127 0.04 20.89 0.60
N THR A 128 -0.76 19.88 0.96
CA THR A 128 -0.63 19.17 2.25
C THR A 128 0.26 17.93 2.20
N VAL A 129 0.78 17.58 1.03
CA VAL A 129 1.64 16.39 0.89
C VAL A 129 3.04 16.72 1.37
N ASP A 130 3.59 15.86 2.22
CA ASP A 130 4.99 15.96 2.64
C ASP A 130 5.92 15.99 1.42
N ASP A 131 6.92 16.88 1.43
CA ASP A 131 7.91 16.99 0.35
C ASP A 131 8.63 15.65 0.07
N GLU A 132 8.82 14.83 1.11
CA GLU A 132 9.46 13.51 1.04
C GLU A 132 8.55 12.42 0.43
N TYR A 133 7.26 12.69 0.21
CA TYR A 133 6.28 11.66 -0.18
C TYR A 133 6.66 10.95 -1.48
N LEU A 134 7.18 11.69 -2.46
CA LEU A 134 7.67 11.14 -3.71
C LEU A 134 8.89 10.23 -3.47
N ASP A 135 9.91 10.74 -2.79
CA ASP A 135 11.16 10.01 -2.58
C ASP A 135 10.93 8.72 -1.78
N VAL A 136 10.13 8.79 -0.72
CA VAL A 136 9.71 7.61 0.05
C VAL A 136 8.97 6.60 -0.83
N THR A 137 8.08 7.06 -1.71
CA THR A 137 7.33 6.15 -2.59
C THR A 137 8.24 5.47 -3.61
N ILE A 138 9.23 6.19 -4.14
CA ILE A 138 10.23 5.64 -5.05
C ILE A 138 11.11 4.59 -4.33
N ASP A 139 11.53 4.85 -3.10
CA ASP A 139 12.33 3.91 -2.33
C ASP A 139 11.53 2.66 -1.93
N MET A 140 10.26 2.84 -1.53
CA MET A 140 9.35 1.70 -1.32
C MET A 140 9.19 0.87 -2.60
N ALA A 141 9.07 1.51 -3.77
CA ALA A 141 8.95 0.81 -5.05
C ALA A 141 10.23 0.03 -5.42
N LYS A 142 11.41 0.61 -5.20
CA LYS A 142 12.70 -0.07 -5.42
C LYS A 142 12.83 -1.30 -4.53
N GLU A 143 12.57 -1.17 -3.23
CA GLU A 143 12.69 -2.28 -2.28
C GLU A 143 11.63 -3.36 -2.55
N TRP A 144 10.39 -2.97 -2.84
CA TRP A 144 9.33 -3.93 -3.18
C TRP A 144 9.68 -4.70 -4.46
N LEU A 145 10.17 -4.03 -5.51
CA LEU A 145 10.63 -4.69 -6.74
C LEU A 145 11.77 -5.67 -6.46
N LYS A 146 12.79 -5.25 -5.72
CA LYS A 146 13.94 -6.11 -5.34
C LYS A 146 13.50 -7.39 -4.62
N ALA A 147 12.46 -7.31 -3.78
CA ALA A 147 11.89 -8.46 -3.08
C ALA A 147 10.98 -9.35 -3.96
N ASN A 148 10.37 -8.79 -5.02
CA ASN A 148 9.33 -9.46 -5.80
C ASN A 148 9.69 -9.81 -7.24
N THR A 149 10.87 -9.40 -7.73
CA THR A 149 11.37 -9.72 -9.08
C THR A 149 12.60 -10.62 -9.08
N ARG A 150 13.08 -11.10 -7.93
CA ARG A 150 14.12 -12.14 -7.92
C ARG A 150 13.52 -13.42 -8.50
N VAL A 151 13.95 -13.76 -9.71
CA VAL A 151 13.71 -15.06 -10.34
C VAL A 151 14.11 -16.12 -9.32
N ALA A 152 13.20 -17.07 -9.09
CA ALA A 152 13.54 -18.31 -8.41
C ALA A 152 14.63 -19.00 -9.24
N VAL A 153 15.90 -18.78 -8.87
CA VAL A 153 16.91 -19.80 -9.13
C VAL A 153 16.46 -20.97 -8.27
N ILE A 154 15.93 -21.99 -8.91
CA ILE A 154 15.51 -23.24 -8.28
C ILE A 154 16.78 -23.87 -7.69
N THR A 155 17.07 -23.57 -6.44
CA THR A 155 17.77 -24.45 -5.52
C THR A 155 17.03 -24.34 -4.19
N GLY A 156 16.42 -25.45 -3.77
CA GLY A 156 15.51 -25.47 -2.64
C GLY A 156 16.16 -24.99 -1.36
N ALA A 157 15.58 -23.96 -0.74
CA ALA A 157 15.63 -23.72 0.69
C ALA A 157 14.52 -22.75 1.07
N ALA A 158 13.79 -23.11 2.11
CA ALA A 158 12.68 -22.40 2.69
C ALA A 158 13.07 -21.01 3.23
N GLY A 159 12.03 -20.20 3.52
CA GLY A 159 12.14 -19.14 4.53
C GLY A 159 11.69 -17.78 4.05
N GLY A 160 10.41 -17.49 4.27
CA GLY A 160 9.88 -16.14 4.15
C GLY A 160 10.56 -15.21 5.14
N ILE A 161 11.03 -14.05 4.66
CA ILE A 161 11.36 -12.90 5.51
C ILE A 161 10.99 -11.64 4.74
N GLY A 162 9.69 -11.30 4.80
CA GLY A 162 9.20 -9.98 4.40
C GLY A 162 9.51 -8.97 5.51
N TYR A 163 10.10 -7.84 5.12
CA TYR A 163 10.22 -6.60 5.90
C TYR A 163 11.21 -6.54 7.08
N GLY A 164 11.62 -7.66 7.69
CA GLY A 164 12.56 -7.65 8.82
C GLY A 164 14.05 -7.39 8.48
N ILE A 165 14.48 -7.65 7.24
CA ILE A 165 15.92 -7.59 6.87
C ILE A 165 16.32 -6.22 6.33
N ALA A 166 15.43 -5.48 5.67
CA ALA A 166 15.74 -4.14 5.17
C ALA A 166 16.06 -3.16 6.31
N LYS A 167 15.45 -3.36 7.49
CA LYS A 167 15.72 -2.53 8.67
C LYS A 167 17.12 -2.77 9.28
N LYS A 168 17.64 -4.01 9.22
CA LYS A 168 18.96 -4.34 9.79
C LYS A 168 20.14 -3.76 9.01
N PHE A 169 19.97 -3.37 7.74
CA PHE A 169 21.05 -2.78 6.95
C PHE A 169 21.19 -1.26 7.16
N LEU A 170 20.11 -0.58 7.55
CA LEU A 170 20.11 0.86 7.86
C LEU A 170 20.57 1.16 9.29
N GLU A 171 20.41 0.23 10.23
CA GLU A 171 20.87 0.40 11.61
C GLU A 171 22.38 0.10 11.79
N SER A 172 23.06 -0.50 10.80
CA SER A 172 24.49 -0.85 10.85
C SER A 172 25.43 0.16 10.18
N CYS A 173 24.94 1.34 9.78
CA CYS A 173 25.75 2.42 9.22
C CYS A 173 25.71 3.70 10.09
N LYS A 174 25.75 3.53 11.42
CA LYS A 174 26.21 4.57 12.35
C LYS A 174 27.61 4.23 12.84
#